data_AF-A0A4W3HGG4-F1
#
_entry.id   AF-A0A4W3HGG4-F1
#
_cell.length_a   1.000
_cell.length_b   1.000
_cell.length_c   1.000
_cell.angle_alpha   90.00
_cell.angle_beta   90.00
_cell.angle_gamma   90.00
#
_symmetry.space_group_name_H-M   'P 1'
#
loop_
_entity.id
_entity.type
_entity.pdbx_description
1 polymer ?
#
loop_
_entity_poly.entity_id
_entity_poly.type
_entity_poly.pdbx_seq_one_letter_code
_entity_poly.pdbx_strand_id
1 'polypeptide(L)'
;LGSIPGQGEHWSVFSGTYKICKLAANVPDLVVFEGLDRPIPDVEHFHGVLLFADISGISAGKLSKVVMGDHESRYYALIGCAVDEVRKAEGLALANTIILSPNAWELCDRDNIVVEQIENDRAVKVRYIKRDPQFSVEDYTKSFGNHLEYQEVTIRKTSRLLPNQPLEAVLRKYLLRTVLLKIDDGVPLEYLSEMRPATVVFVNLQFVEAATMHNQCQSIQACCLEINNEFKKYQGRINKVFMFDKGCTFLCCFGLPGDKGEDECANALQSAHNVHEFCTKIVPSIGIATGPLFCGVVGHPLRHEYTVIGRKVNLAARLMMTYPGVVSCDEQTHYHAKMPSSYFSELPKRAMKGVQNPGPIYQYLSKKHQK
;
A
#
# COMPACT_ATOMS: atom_id res chain seq x y z
N LEU A 1 18.63 23.84 -31.26
CA LEU A 1 20.10 23.87 -31.43
C LEU A 1 20.71 24.04 -30.05
N GLY A 2 21.50 23.05 -29.61
CA GLY A 2 22.05 22.98 -28.25
C GLY A 2 21.69 21.69 -27.52
N SER A 3 21.78 20.54 -28.18
CA SER A 3 21.80 19.23 -27.53
C SER A 3 23.10 19.11 -26.72
N ILE A 4 22.98 18.90 -25.41
CA ILE A 4 24.10 18.45 -24.57
C ILE A 4 24.42 17.00 -25.00
N PRO A 5 25.56 16.72 -25.63
CA PRO A 5 25.95 15.35 -25.97
C PRO A 5 26.60 14.73 -24.75
N GLY A 6 26.05 13.62 -24.22
CA GLY A 6 26.80 12.78 -23.27
C GLY A 6 26.05 12.08 -22.14
N GLN A 7 24.71 12.15 -22.03
CA GLN A 7 23.98 11.50 -20.91
C GLN A 7 23.15 10.26 -21.29
N GLY A 8 23.23 9.79 -22.54
CA GLY A 8 22.43 8.66 -23.03
C GLY A 8 23.07 7.27 -22.88
N GLU A 9 24.40 7.15 -22.80
CA GLU A 9 25.07 5.86 -23.01
C GLU A 9 25.52 5.15 -21.71
N HIS A 10 25.64 5.86 -20.58
CA HIS A 10 26.19 5.28 -19.35
C HIS A 10 25.20 4.55 -18.45
N TRP A 11 23.89 4.64 -18.71
CA TRP A 11 22.85 3.91 -17.96
C TRP A 11 22.74 2.42 -18.34
N SER A 12 23.43 2.00 -19.41
CA SER A 12 23.22 0.72 -20.08
C SER A 12 24.00 -0.47 -19.51
N VAL A 13 24.96 -0.26 -18.60
CA VAL A 13 25.95 -1.33 -18.32
C VAL A 13 25.54 -2.28 -17.18
N PHE A 14 24.58 -1.93 -16.30
CA PHE A 14 24.19 -2.81 -15.17
C PHE A 14 22.71 -2.78 -14.76
N SER A 15 21.80 -2.23 -15.56
CA SER A 15 20.37 -2.26 -15.24
C SER A 15 19.76 -3.64 -15.52
N GLY A 16 19.59 -4.48 -14.49
CA GLY A 16 18.59 -5.55 -14.51
C GLY A 16 18.87 -6.76 -15.41
N THR A 17 20.14 -7.15 -15.57
CA THR A 17 20.54 -8.34 -16.37
C THR A 17 19.90 -9.62 -15.86
N TYR A 18 19.78 -9.78 -14.53
CA TYR A 18 19.25 -10.99 -13.92
C TYR A 18 17.78 -10.85 -13.51
N LYS A 19 17.05 -11.97 -13.57
CA LYS A 19 15.63 -12.06 -13.19
C LYS A 19 15.39 -11.57 -11.75
N ILE A 20 16.31 -11.90 -10.83
CA ILE A 20 16.24 -11.46 -9.43
C ILE A 20 16.22 -9.94 -9.28
N CYS A 21 16.92 -9.18 -10.13
CA CYS A 21 16.87 -7.72 -10.11
C CYS A 21 15.48 -7.20 -10.51
N LYS A 22 14.83 -7.84 -11.49
CA LYS A 22 13.46 -7.50 -11.91
C LYS A 22 12.43 -7.81 -10.82
N LEU A 23 12.63 -8.91 -10.07
CA LEU A 23 11.82 -9.23 -8.90
C LEU A 23 12.03 -8.18 -7.79
N ALA A 24 13.27 -7.85 -7.46
CA ALA A 24 13.62 -6.89 -6.43
C ALA A 24 13.19 -5.45 -6.75
N ALA A 25 13.03 -5.09 -8.03
CA ALA A 25 12.44 -3.82 -8.43
C ALA A 25 10.98 -3.65 -7.95
N ASN A 26 10.26 -4.75 -7.73
CA ASN A 26 8.85 -4.74 -7.30
C ASN A 26 8.64 -4.63 -5.78
N VAL A 27 9.71 -4.73 -4.99
CA VAL A 27 9.64 -4.73 -3.51
C VAL A 27 10.63 -3.73 -2.92
N PRO A 28 10.39 -3.20 -1.69
CA PRO A 28 11.33 -2.32 -1.01
C PRO A 28 12.59 -3.08 -0.54
N ASP A 29 13.70 -2.35 -0.37
CA ASP A 29 14.97 -2.91 0.14
C ASP A 29 14.80 -3.59 1.51
N LEU A 30 13.89 -3.09 2.34
CA LEU A 30 13.53 -3.67 3.65
C LEU A 30 12.99 -5.12 3.56
N VAL A 31 12.47 -5.52 2.40
CA VAL A 31 12.04 -6.89 2.11
C VAL A 31 13.15 -7.67 1.42
N VAL A 32 13.94 -7.03 0.54
CA VAL A 32 14.99 -7.71 -0.23
C VAL A 32 16.14 -8.18 0.66
N PHE A 33 16.54 -7.37 1.64
CA PHE A 33 17.66 -7.67 2.53
C PHE A 33 17.21 -8.28 3.86
N GLU A 34 16.00 -8.83 3.92
CA GLU A 34 15.55 -9.57 5.09
C GLU A 34 16.16 -10.99 5.11
N GLY A 35 16.30 -11.57 6.30
CA GLY A 35 16.70 -12.97 6.44
C GLY A 35 15.69 -13.91 5.77
N LEU A 36 16.18 -14.94 5.08
CA LEU A 36 15.35 -15.84 4.27
C LEU A 36 14.38 -16.72 5.09
N ASP A 37 14.77 -17.08 6.30
CA ASP A 37 14.11 -18.11 7.12
C ASP A 37 13.32 -17.54 8.32
N ARG A 38 12.75 -16.35 8.16
CA ARG A 38 11.95 -15.73 9.23
C ARG A 38 10.57 -16.39 9.35
N PRO A 39 10.09 -16.66 10.58
CA PRO A 39 8.76 -17.22 10.80
C PRO A 39 7.67 -16.23 10.38
N ILE A 40 6.48 -16.68 9.97
CA ILE A 40 5.37 -15.77 9.63
C ILE A 40 4.20 -16.03 10.60
N PRO A 41 3.64 -14.99 11.25
CA PRO A 41 3.97 -13.57 11.09
C PRO A 41 5.29 -13.19 11.75
N ASP A 42 6.02 -12.25 11.14
CA ASP A 42 7.26 -11.69 11.66
C ASP A 42 7.09 -10.21 11.96
N VAL A 43 7.75 -9.75 13.03
CA VAL A 43 7.82 -8.33 13.39
C VAL A 43 9.27 -7.92 13.55
N GLU A 44 9.67 -6.90 12.81
CA GLU A 44 11.01 -6.31 12.89
C GLU A 44 10.91 -4.86 13.36
N HIS A 45 11.59 -4.52 14.46
CA HIS A 45 11.62 -3.17 15.00
C HIS A 45 12.87 -2.42 14.54
N PHE A 46 12.70 -1.19 14.08
CA PHE A 46 13.80 -0.32 13.67
C PHE A 46 13.44 1.15 13.87
N HIS A 47 14.44 2.02 13.87
CA HIS A 47 14.22 3.46 13.79
C HIS A 47 14.33 3.89 12.33
N GLY A 48 13.48 4.83 11.92
CA GLY A 48 13.55 5.34 10.56
C GLY A 48 12.80 6.65 10.38
N VAL A 49 12.92 7.18 9.17
CA VAL A 49 12.21 8.36 8.71
C VAL A 49 11.21 7.91 7.66
N LEU A 50 9.95 8.33 7.79
CA LEU A 50 8.93 8.13 6.78
C LEU A 50 8.60 9.45 6.10
N LEU A 51 8.71 9.47 4.78
CA LEU A 51 8.23 10.53 3.92
C LEU A 51 7.01 10.03 3.16
N PHE A 52 5.91 10.77 3.24
CA PHE A 52 4.74 10.57 2.40
C PHE A 52 4.69 11.68 1.35
N ALA A 53 5.05 11.34 0.11
CA ALA A 53 5.39 12.33 -0.91
C ALA A 53 4.20 12.91 -1.68
N ASP A 54 2.98 12.36 -1.54
CA ASP A 54 1.81 12.82 -2.29
C ASP A 54 1.46 14.28 -1.92
N ILE A 55 1.56 14.63 -0.63
CA ILE A 55 1.38 15.99 -0.09
C ILE A 55 2.29 16.12 1.15
N SER A 56 3.55 16.49 0.93
CA SER A 56 4.73 16.15 1.75
C SER A 56 4.58 16.25 3.28
N GLY A 57 4.29 15.12 3.92
CA GLY A 57 4.42 14.89 5.37
C GLY A 57 5.68 14.08 5.69
N ILE A 58 6.44 14.48 6.71
CA ILE A 58 7.63 13.78 7.21
C ILE A 58 7.43 13.42 8.67
N SER A 59 7.69 12.17 9.03
CA SER A 59 7.81 11.73 10.41
C SER A 59 9.13 11.00 10.62
N ALA A 60 9.59 10.93 11.86
CA ALA A 60 10.72 10.11 12.26
C ALA A 60 10.37 9.40 13.55
N GLY A 61 10.98 8.24 13.82
CA GLY A 61 10.82 7.53 15.09
C GLY A 61 10.87 6.02 14.96
N LYS A 62 10.28 5.34 15.95
CA LYS A 62 10.20 3.88 15.98
C LYS A 62 9.18 3.38 14.97
N LEU A 63 9.62 2.47 14.13
CA LEU A 63 8.86 1.75 13.12
C LEU A 63 8.91 0.26 13.41
N SER A 64 7.88 -0.46 12.96
CA SER A 64 7.96 -1.91 12.86
C SER A 64 7.46 -2.37 11.51
N LYS A 65 8.19 -3.28 10.87
CA LYS A 65 7.69 -4.03 9.71
C LYS A 65 6.98 -5.26 10.21
N VAL A 66 5.77 -5.49 9.73
CA VAL A 66 5.03 -6.74 9.91
C VAL A 66 5.00 -7.47 8.58
N VAL A 67 5.44 -8.73 8.57
CA VAL A 67 5.31 -9.63 7.42
C VAL A 67 4.20 -10.64 7.72
N MET A 68 3.32 -10.86 6.76
CA MET A 68 2.12 -11.69 6.87
C MET A 68 1.89 -12.48 5.58
N GLY A 69 1.06 -13.51 5.64
CA GLY A 69 0.70 -14.35 4.49
C GLY A 69 1.01 -15.83 4.70
N ASP A 70 1.06 -16.59 3.62
CA ASP A 70 1.23 -18.03 3.63
C ASP A 70 2.51 -18.48 2.90
N HIS A 71 2.54 -19.75 2.51
CA HIS A 71 3.70 -20.34 1.82
C HIS A 71 3.82 -19.88 0.36
N GLU A 72 2.72 -19.45 -0.26
CA GLU A 72 2.64 -18.98 -1.66
C GLU A 72 2.72 -17.46 -1.79
N SER A 73 2.05 -16.73 -0.89
CA SER A 73 1.88 -15.27 -0.97
C SER A 73 2.28 -14.59 0.34
N ARG A 74 3.10 -13.55 0.25
CA ARG A 74 3.57 -12.74 1.37
C ARG A 74 3.25 -11.27 1.15
N TYR A 75 2.94 -10.58 2.24
CA TYR A 75 2.64 -9.16 2.28
C TYR A 75 3.39 -8.53 3.44
N TYR A 76 3.61 -7.23 3.37
CA TYR A 76 4.20 -6.48 4.47
C TYR A 76 3.41 -5.21 4.73
N ALA A 77 3.46 -4.73 5.97
CA ALA A 77 2.96 -3.42 6.35
C ALA A 77 3.92 -2.78 7.35
N LEU A 78 4.03 -1.45 7.32
CA LEU A 78 4.72 -0.69 8.35
C LEU A 78 3.70 -0.23 9.39
N ILE A 79 4.02 -0.46 10.67
CA ILE A 79 3.25 -0.01 11.82
C ILE A 79 4.10 0.85 12.74
N GLY A 80 3.45 1.60 13.63
CA GLY A 80 4.10 2.36 14.70
C GLY A 80 3.79 3.86 14.65
N CYS A 81 4.20 4.55 15.70
CA CYS A 81 3.96 5.98 15.93
C CYS A 81 4.30 6.85 14.70
N ALA A 82 5.46 6.63 14.08
CA ALA A 82 5.86 7.40 12.91
C ALA A 82 4.91 7.20 11.70
N VAL A 83 4.33 6.00 11.52
CA VAL A 83 3.34 5.75 10.45
C VAL A 83 2.06 6.54 10.71
N ASP A 84 1.60 6.62 11.96
CA ASP A 84 0.41 7.38 12.31
C ASP A 84 0.66 8.90 12.19
N GLU A 85 1.84 9.35 12.61
CA GLU A 85 2.24 10.74 12.57
C GLU A 85 2.42 11.26 11.14
N VAL A 86 3.04 10.49 10.24
CA VAL A 86 3.24 10.95 8.85
C VAL A 86 1.90 11.17 8.13
N ARG A 87 0.88 10.38 8.47
CA ARG A 87 -0.48 10.53 7.92
C ARG A 87 -1.18 11.76 8.44
N LYS A 88 -1.04 12.06 9.74
CA LYS A 88 -1.54 13.31 10.32
C LYS A 88 -0.84 14.51 9.66
N ALA A 89 0.48 14.43 9.50
CA ALA A 89 1.26 15.46 8.83
C ALA A 89 0.83 15.68 7.37
N GLU A 90 0.61 14.59 6.62
CA GLU A 90 0.06 14.65 5.24
C GLU A 90 -1.35 15.28 5.22
N GLY A 91 -2.21 14.94 6.18
CA GLY A 91 -3.55 15.52 6.28
C GLY A 91 -3.58 17.02 6.55
N LEU A 92 -2.50 17.57 7.13
CA LEU A 92 -2.28 19.01 7.36
C LEU A 92 -1.60 19.68 6.16
N ALA A 93 -0.98 18.91 5.28
CA ALA A 93 -0.20 19.44 4.18
C ALA A 93 -1.12 20.00 3.08
N LEU A 94 -0.70 21.12 2.51
CA LEU A 94 -1.22 21.66 1.26
C LEU A 94 -0.21 21.42 0.13
N ALA A 95 -0.64 21.61 -1.11
CA ALA A 95 0.26 21.57 -2.26
C ALA A 95 1.46 22.52 -2.02
N ASN A 96 2.66 22.03 -2.31
CA ASN A 96 3.94 22.74 -2.13
C ASN A 96 4.31 23.06 -0.67
N THR A 97 3.73 22.37 0.31
CA THR A 97 4.15 22.49 1.72
C THR A 97 4.82 21.21 2.19
N ILE A 98 5.76 21.36 3.14
CA ILE A 98 6.38 20.24 3.85
C ILE A 98 5.98 20.36 5.31
N ILE A 99 5.34 19.33 5.85
CA ILE A 99 4.93 19.27 7.25
C ILE A 99 5.82 18.27 7.97
N LEU A 100 6.47 18.70 9.05
CA LEU A 100 7.17 17.81 9.96
C LEU A 100 6.20 17.43 11.09
N SER A 101 6.09 16.13 11.37
CA SER A 101 5.41 15.65 12.57
C SER A 101 6.12 16.16 13.83
N PRO A 102 5.45 16.14 15.00
CA PRO A 102 6.08 16.57 16.25
C PRO A 102 7.41 15.86 16.51
N ASN A 103 7.46 14.53 16.33
CA ASN A 103 8.68 13.78 16.57
C ASN A 103 9.77 14.05 15.50
N ALA A 104 9.39 14.28 14.24
CA ALA A 104 10.36 14.70 13.21
C ALA A 104 10.98 16.06 13.52
N TRP A 105 10.17 17.02 13.96
CA TRP A 105 10.66 18.33 14.39
C TRP A 105 11.54 18.24 15.64
N GLU A 106 11.21 17.32 16.54
CA GLU A 106 12.00 17.11 17.73
C GLU A 106 13.41 16.57 17.43
N LEU A 107 13.50 15.66 16.44
CA LEU A 107 14.71 14.94 16.06
C LEU A 107 15.56 15.61 14.98
N CYS A 108 15.02 16.57 14.21
CA CYS A 108 15.78 17.23 13.15
C CYS A 108 16.71 18.32 13.68
N ASP A 109 17.70 18.71 12.88
CA ASP A 109 18.54 19.87 13.14
C ASP A 109 17.75 21.18 12.96
N ARG A 110 17.31 21.74 14.09
CA ARG A 110 16.46 22.94 14.13
C ARG A 110 17.20 24.22 13.78
N ASP A 111 18.52 24.23 13.89
CA ASP A 111 19.30 25.41 13.58
C ASP A 111 19.29 25.69 12.06
N ASN A 112 19.11 24.64 11.27
CA ASN A 112 19.11 24.70 9.81
C ASN A 112 17.72 24.84 9.18
N ILE A 113 16.63 24.78 9.94
CA ILE A 113 15.27 24.76 9.39
C ILE A 113 14.43 25.88 10.01
N VAL A 114 13.83 26.72 9.16
CA VAL A 114 12.87 27.74 9.60
C VAL A 114 11.46 27.22 9.37
N VAL A 115 10.64 27.28 10.42
CA VAL A 115 9.29 26.72 10.44
C VAL A 115 8.22 27.76 10.79
N GLU A 116 6.99 27.43 10.45
CA GLU A 116 5.76 28.13 10.83
C GLU A 116 4.95 27.18 11.73
N GLN A 117 4.42 27.71 12.85
CA GLN A 117 3.55 26.95 13.75
C GLN A 117 2.17 26.75 13.11
N ILE A 118 1.61 25.56 13.25
CA ILE A 118 0.27 25.24 12.78
C ILE A 118 -0.70 25.48 13.95
N GLU A 119 -1.80 26.18 13.68
CA GLU A 119 -2.79 26.47 14.72
C GLU A 119 -3.36 25.17 15.32
N ASN A 120 -3.34 25.06 16.65
CA ASN A 120 -3.83 23.91 17.42
C ASN A 120 -3.13 22.56 17.12
N ASP A 121 -1.94 22.55 16.51
CA ASP A 121 -1.16 21.34 16.29
C ASP A 121 0.29 21.50 16.77
N ARG A 122 0.96 20.39 17.08
CA ARG A 122 2.39 20.35 17.42
C ARG A 122 3.27 20.09 16.19
N ALA A 123 2.68 19.67 15.07
CA ALA A 123 3.34 19.61 13.79
C ALA A 123 3.73 21.01 13.32
N VAL A 124 4.78 21.09 12.51
CA VAL A 124 5.30 22.37 12.01
C VAL A 124 5.42 22.36 10.51
N LYS A 125 5.16 23.50 9.88
CA LYS A 125 5.31 23.69 8.43
C LYS A 125 6.69 24.25 8.13
N VAL A 126 7.46 23.58 7.29
CA VAL A 126 8.77 24.08 6.85
C VAL A 126 8.56 25.26 5.91
N ARG A 127 9.16 26.41 6.24
CA ARG A 127 9.18 27.60 5.36
C ARG A 127 10.36 27.55 4.42
N TYR A 128 11.55 27.31 4.95
CA TYR A 128 12.77 27.17 4.18
C TYR A 128 13.86 26.50 5.03
N ILE A 129 14.81 25.86 4.35
CA ILE A 129 16.05 25.38 4.93
C ILE A 129 17.07 26.49 4.76
N LYS A 130 17.75 26.89 5.84
CA LYS A 130 18.78 27.92 5.81
C LYS A 130 19.91 27.42 4.91
N ARG A 131 20.28 28.24 3.92
CA ARG A 131 21.41 27.93 3.05
C ARG A 131 22.69 28.32 3.78
N ASP A 132 23.39 27.36 4.35
CA ASP A 132 24.76 27.54 4.79
C ASP A 132 25.69 27.33 3.58
N PRO A 133 26.44 28.35 3.13
CA PRO A 133 27.37 28.22 2.01
C PRO A 133 28.50 27.21 2.26
N GLN A 134 28.80 26.90 3.53
CA GLN A 134 29.81 25.91 3.91
C GLN A 134 29.24 24.50 4.00
N PHE A 135 27.91 24.37 4.03
CA PHE A 135 27.26 23.07 4.11
C PHE A 135 27.28 22.35 2.75
N SER A 136 28.05 21.28 2.69
CA SER A 136 28.11 20.36 1.57
C SER A 136 27.25 19.14 1.88
N VAL A 137 26.20 18.91 1.09
CA VAL A 137 25.37 17.70 1.19
C VAL A 137 26.24 16.44 1.00
N GLU A 138 27.23 16.51 0.11
CA GLU A 138 28.14 15.40 -0.18
C GLU A 138 29.02 15.06 1.03
N ASP A 139 29.60 16.07 1.68
CA ASP A 139 30.46 15.86 2.85
C ASP A 139 29.64 15.45 4.08
N TYR A 140 28.44 16.04 4.25
CA TYR A 140 27.49 15.64 5.27
C TYR A 140 27.06 14.18 5.07
N THR A 141 26.77 13.76 3.84
CA THR A 141 26.42 12.36 3.51
C THR A 141 27.59 11.41 3.81
N LYS A 142 28.82 11.79 3.44
CA LYS A 142 30.04 11.02 3.76
C LYS A 142 30.28 10.90 5.27
N SER A 143 29.88 11.91 6.05
CA SER A 143 30.08 11.95 7.50
C SER A 143 29.27 10.90 8.27
N PHE A 144 28.16 10.39 7.72
CA PHE A 144 27.38 9.31 8.34
C PHE A 144 28.05 7.92 8.26
N GLY A 145 29.23 7.83 7.66
CA GLY A 145 29.96 6.58 7.49
C GLY A 145 29.24 5.56 6.61
N ASN A 146 29.67 4.30 6.67
CA ASN A 146 29.13 3.20 5.84
C ASN A 146 27.71 2.75 6.25
N HIS A 147 27.08 3.39 7.25
CA HIS A 147 25.77 3.02 7.78
C HIS A 147 24.62 3.51 6.88
N LEU A 148 24.84 4.64 6.20
CA LEU A 148 24.07 5.07 5.05
C LEU A 148 24.92 4.74 3.83
N GLU A 149 24.78 3.51 3.32
CA GLU A 149 25.53 3.02 2.17
C GLU A 149 25.10 3.77 0.88
N TYR A 150 25.51 5.03 0.74
CA TYR A 150 25.38 5.85 -0.45
C TYR A 150 26.51 5.48 -1.41
N GLN A 151 26.18 4.76 -2.50
CA GLN A 151 27.13 4.48 -3.58
C GLN A 151 26.84 5.40 -4.76
N GLU A 152 27.84 6.20 -5.16
CA GLU A 152 27.78 7.18 -6.26
C GLU A 152 27.29 6.62 -7.61
N VAL A 153 27.34 5.30 -7.81
CA VAL A 153 27.21 4.68 -9.14
C VAL A 153 25.87 3.95 -9.35
N THR A 154 25.02 3.79 -8.32
CA THR A 154 23.74 3.06 -8.48
C THR A 154 22.62 3.60 -7.61
N ILE A 155 21.50 3.96 -8.24
CA ILE A 155 20.29 4.48 -7.59
C ILE A 155 19.71 3.48 -6.56
N ARG A 156 19.83 2.16 -6.79
CA ARG A 156 19.48 1.10 -5.82
C ARG A 156 20.47 -0.06 -5.90
N LYS A 157 20.92 -0.58 -4.76
CA LYS A 157 21.82 -1.76 -4.69
C LYS A 157 21.22 -3.02 -5.30
N THR A 158 19.90 -3.14 -5.21
CA THR A 158 19.16 -4.30 -5.71
C THR A 158 19.27 -4.48 -7.22
N SER A 159 19.69 -3.46 -7.97
CA SER A 159 19.95 -3.57 -9.41
C SER A 159 21.18 -4.43 -9.75
N ARG A 160 22.07 -4.67 -8.77
CA ARG A 160 23.32 -5.44 -8.90
C ARG A 160 23.26 -6.81 -8.23
N LEU A 161 22.07 -7.30 -7.87
CA LEU A 161 21.92 -8.63 -7.28
C LEU A 161 22.42 -9.71 -8.25
N LEU A 162 23.25 -10.61 -7.73
CA LEU A 162 23.65 -11.82 -8.43
C LEU A 162 22.55 -12.89 -8.30
N PRO A 163 22.50 -13.87 -9.20
CA PRO A 163 21.55 -14.98 -9.10
C PRO A 163 21.61 -15.65 -7.71
N ASN A 164 20.46 -15.70 -7.04
CA ASN A 164 20.31 -16.31 -5.71
C ASN A 164 18.93 -16.97 -5.65
N GLN A 165 18.90 -18.30 -5.83
CA GLN A 165 17.66 -19.07 -5.91
C GLN A 165 16.81 -18.99 -4.62
N PRO A 166 17.38 -19.15 -3.41
CA PRO A 166 16.63 -18.97 -2.18
C PRO A 166 15.95 -17.59 -2.07
N LEU A 167 16.69 -16.51 -2.37
CA LEU A 167 16.15 -15.15 -2.33
C LEU A 167 15.08 -14.94 -3.40
N GLU A 168 15.30 -15.42 -4.62
CA GLU A 168 14.30 -15.38 -5.69
C GLU A 168 13.00 -16.08 -5.28
N ALA A 169 13.08 -17.25 -4.65
CA ALA A 169 11.91 -17.99 -4.16
C ALA A 169 11.13 -17.21 -3.08
N VAL A 170 11.82 -16.44 -2.23
CA VAL A 170 11.18 -15.57 -1.25
C VAL A 170 10.54 -14.35 -1.92
N LEU A 171 11.27 -13.65 -2.78
CA LEU A 171 10.80 -12.43 -3.45
C LEU A 171 9.55 -12.68 -4.29
N ARG A 172 9.47 -13.82 -4.97
CA ARG A 172 8.31 -14.20 -5.79
C ARG A 172 6.99 -14.20 -5.01
N LYS A 173 7.02 -14.48 -3.72
CA LYS A 173 5.81 -14.52 -2.86
C LYS A 173 5.18 -13.15 -2.67
N TYR A 174 5.95 -12.07 -2.87
CA TYR A 174 5.46 -10.70 -2.73
C TYR A 174 4.85 -10.13 -4.03
N LEU A 175 4.90 -10.87 -5.14
CA LEU A 175 4.45 -10.39 -6.45
C LEU A 175 3.18 -11.10 -6.89
N LEU A 176 2.28 -10.37 -7.54
CA LEU A 176 1.12 -10.97 -8.20
C LEU A 176 1.55 -11.92 -9.31
N ARG A 177 0.79 -13.01 -9.49
CA ARG A 177 1.07 -14.03 -10.51
C ARG A 177 1.19 -13.44 -11.92
N THR A 178 0.36 -12.47 -12.27
CA THR A 178 0.39 -11.79 -13.57
C THR A 178 1.72 -11.07 -13.83
N VAL A 179 2.32 -10.48 -12.80
CA VAL A 179 3.64 -9.84 -12.87
C VAL A 179 4.74 -10.88 -13.03
N LEU A 180 4.66 -11.97 -12.24
CA LEU A 180 5.62 -13.07 -12.30
C LEU A 180 5.69 -13.70 -13.69
N LEU A 181 4.53 -13.97 -14.32
CA LEU A 181 4.47 -14.54 -15.67
C LEU A 181 5.23 -13.68 -16.68
N LYS A 182 5.02 -12.36 -16.66
CA LYS A 182 5.73 -11.45 -17.59
C LYS A 182 7.23 -11.42 -17.33
N ILE A 183 7.66 -11.41 -16.06
CA ILE A 183 9.08 -11.49 -15.70
C ILE A 183 9.69 -12.81 -16.17
N ASP A 184 8.96 -13.92 -16.03
CA ASP A 184 9.41 -15.24 -16.41
C ASP A 184 9.52 -15.42 -17.93
N ASP A 185 8.56 -14.88 -18.68
CA ASP A 185 8.51 -14.92 -20.14
C ASP A 185 9.44 -13.88 -20.79
N GLY A 186 10.13 -13.04 -20.00
CA GLY A 186 10.98 -11.96 -20.51
C GLY A 186 10.20 -10.83 -21.19
N VAL A 187 8.88 -10.75 -20.95
CA VAL A 187 8.00 -9.74 -21.53
C VAL A 187 8.07 -8.45 -20.70
N PRO A 188 8.24 -7.26 -21.32
CA PRO A 188 8.18 -5.98 -20.62
C PRO A 188 6.92 -5.80 -19.78
N LEU A 189 7.08 -5.29 -18.56
CA LEU A 189 5.97 -5.09 -17.61
C LEU A 189 4.98 -4.00 -18.04
N GLU A 190 5.39 -3.10 -18.94
CA GLU A 190 4.53 -2.08 -19.54
C GLU A 190 3.29 -2.69 -20.21
N TYR A 191 3.42 -3.91 -20.76
CA TYR A 191 2.32 -4.66 -21.37
C TYR A 191 1.30 -5.22 -20.37
N LEU A 192 1.47 -5.00 -19.07
CA LEU A 192 0.42 -5.23 -18.07
C LEU A 192 -0.51 -4.04 -17.88
N SER A 193 -0.18 -2.89 -18.50
CA SER A 193 -0.95 -1.66 -18.35
C SER A 193 -2.20 -1.71 -19.21
N GLU A 194 -3.37 -1.82 -18.57
CA GLU A 194 -4.66 -1.78 -19.25
C GLU A 194 -5.72 -1.01 -18.46
N MET A 195 -6.67 -0.42 -19.20
CA MET A 195 -7.91 0.12 -18.63
C MET A 195 -8.98 -0.95 -18.72
N ARG A 196 -9.55 -1.36 -17.59
CA ARG A 196 -10.60 -2.39 -17.59
C ARG A 196 -11.61 -2.23 -16.47
N PRO A 197 -12.84 -2.75 -16.63
CA PRO A 197 -13.72 -2.94 -15.50
C PRO A 197 -13.15 -3.99 -14.54
N ALA A 198 -13.19 -3.68 -13.24
CA ALA A 198 -12.86 -4.59 -12.16
C ALA A 198 -13.65 -4.20 -10.90
N THR A 199 -13.72 -5.11 -9.94
CA THR A 199 -14.37 -4.87 -8.64
C THR A 199 -13.31 -4.69 -7.57
N VAL A 200 -13.29 -3.52 -6.93
CA VAL A 200 -12.39 -3.20 -5.83
C VAL A 200 -13.06 -3.57 -4.52
N VAL A 201 -12.33 -4.23 -3.63
CA VAL A 201 -12.76 -4.53 -2.27
C VAL A 201 -11.72 -3.98 -1.31
N PHE A 202 -12.13 -3.04 -0.48
CA PHE A 202 -11.32 -2.49 0.61
C PHE A 202 -11.78 -3.09 1.93
N VAL A 203 -10.89 -3.78 2.64
CA VAL A 203 -11.16 -4.37 3.96
C VAL A 203 -10.31 -3.63 4.98
N ASN A 204 -10.92 -2.99 5.97
CA ASN A 204 -10.19 -2.36 7.09
C ASN A 204 -10.48 -3.06 8.41
N LEU A 205 -9.42 -3.54 9.03
CA LEU A 205 -9.40 -4.12 10.36
C LEU A 205 -9.06 -3.02 11.36
N GLN A 206 -10.01 -2.58 12.17
CA GLN A 206 -9.75 -1.60 13.22
C GLN A 206 -9.18 -2.30 14.46
N PHE A 207 -8.01 -1.88 14.91
CA PHE A 207 -7.42 -2.46 16.12
C PHE A 207 -8.06 -1.87 17.37
N VAL A 208 -8.24 -2.73 18.37
CA VAL A 208 -8.61 -2.29 19.73
C VAL A 208 -7.38 -1.61 20.34
N GLU A 209 -7.53 -0.38 20.86
CA GLU A 209 -6.42 0.43 21.39
C GLU A 209 -5.65 -0.24 22.53
N ALA A 210 -6.28 -1.15 23.28
CA ALA A 210 -5.65 -1.91 24.35
C ALA A 210 -4.86 -3.15 23.88
N ALA A 211 -4.90 -3.50 22.59
CA ALA A 211 -4.25 -4.71 22.09
C ALA A 211 -2.71 -4.54 22.00
N THR A 212 -1.98 -5.55 22.49
CA THR A 212 -0.53 -5.61 22.32
C THR A 212 -0.16 -5.78 20.84
N MET A 213 1.04 -5.34 20.45
CA MET A 213 1.56 -5.52 19.08
C MET A 213 1.53 -7.00 18.64
N HIS A 214 1.85 -7.92 19.54
CA HIS A 214 1.81 -9.36 19.26
C HIS A 214 0.39 -9.82 18.87
N ASN A 215 -0.62 -9.44 19.65
CA ASN A 215 -2.02 -9.80 19.38
C ASN A 215 -2.53 -9.15 18.09
N GLN A 216 -2.12 -7.91 17.81
CA GLN A 216 -2.44 -7.24 16.55
C GLN A 216 -1.84 -8.00 15.35
N CYS A 217 -0.57 -8.38 15.42
CA CYS A 217 0.10 -9.12 14.34
C CYS A 217 -0.53 -10.50 14.09
N GLN A 218 -0.90 -11.22 15.15
CA GLN A 218 -1.63 -12.48 15.03
C GLN A 218 -3.01 -12.28 14.38
N SER A 219 -3.72 -11.21 14.75
CA SER A 219 -5.02 -10.88 14.17
C SER A 219 -4.92 -10.51 12.69
N ILE A 220 -3.92 -9.70 12.33
CA ILE A 220 -3.61 -9.35 10.94
C ILE A 220 -3.29 -10.60 10.13
N GLN A 221 -2.45 -11.48 10.65
CA GLN A 221 -2.10 -12.74 9.99
C GLN A 221 -3.33 -13.62 9.76
N ALA A 222 -4.15 -13.84 10.80
CA ALA A 222 -5.34 -14.68 10.69
C ALA A 222 -6.32 -14.12 9.64
N CYS A 223 -6.55 -12.80 9.66
CA CYS A 223 -7.41 -12.16 8.66
C CYS A 223 -6.80 -12.18 7.26
N CYS A 224 -5.48 -12.00 7.13
CA CYS A 224 -4.78 -12.08 5.85
C CYS A 224 -4.94 -13.46 5.21
N LEU A 225 -4.80 -14.53 6.00
CA LEU A 225 -5.00 -15.90 5.53
C LEU A 225 -6.45 -16.11 5.08
N GLU A 226 -7.42 -15.64 5.86
CA GLU A 226 -8.84 -15.77 5.51
C GLU A 226 -9.19 -14.99 4.24
N ILE A 227 -8.75 -13.73 4.12
CA ILE A 227 -8.95 -12.93 2.91
C ILE A 227 -8.35 -13.64 1.71
N ASN A 228 -7.11 -14.15 1.81
CA ASN A 228 -6.48 -14.85 0.70
C ASN A 228 -7.25 -16.13 0.32
N ASN A 229 -7.69 -16.91 1.31
CA ASN A 229 -8.45 -18.15 1.11
C ASN A 229 -9.80 -17.91 0.45
N GLU A 230 -10.59 -16.95 0.95
CA GLU A 230 -11.91 -16.63 0.41
C GLU A 230 -11.80 -16.03 -1.00
N PHE A 231 -10.87 -15.10 -1.20
CA PHE A 231 -10.83 -14.33 -2.45
C PHE A 231 -10.24 -15.17 -3.59
N LYS A 232 -9.23 -15.99 -3.30
CA LYS A 232 -8.58 -16.86 -4.31
C LYS A 232 -9.56 -17.87 -4.94
N LYS A 233 -10.62 -18.29 -4.23
CA LYS A 233 -11.67 -19.19 -4.76
C LYS A 233 -12.31 -18.66 -6.04
N TYR A 234 -12.42 -17.33 -6.13
CA TYR A 234 -13.06 -16.63 -7.25
C TYR A 234 -12.09 -15.68 -7.96
N GLN A 235 -10.79 -16.03 -7.96
CA GLN A 235 -9.73 -15.28 -8.64
C GLN A 235 -9.56 -13.82 -8.12
N GLY A 236 -10.06 -13.52 -6.92
CA GLY A 236 -9.75 -12.29 -6.22
C GLY A 236 -8.30 -12.30 -5.70
N ARG A 237 -7.67 -11.13 -5.70
CA ARG A 237 -6.27 -10.96 -5.26
C ARG A 237 -6.16 -9.81 -4.27
N ILE A 238 -5.32 -9.97 -3.24
CA ILE A 238 -4.81 -8.85 -2.46
C ILE A 238 -3.76 -8.12 -3.31
N ASN A 239 -3.99 -6.84 -3.62
CA ASN A 239 -3.07 -6.00 -4.35
C ASN A 239 -2.10 -5.27 -3.41
N LYS A 240 -2.59 -4.67 -2.32
CA LYS A 240 -1.76 -3.96 -1.32
C LYS A 240 -2.29 -4.18 0.09
N VAL A 241 -1.37 -4.14 1.05
CA VAL A 241 -1.68 -4.08 2.48
C VAL A 241 -0.95 -2.87 3.07
N PHE A 242 -1.66 -2.05 3.83
CA PHE A 242 -1.09 -0.88 4.48
C PHE A 242 -1.91 -0.52 5.72
N MET A 243 -1.27 0.11 6.70
CA MET A 243 -1.99 0.65 7.86
C MET A 243 -2.84 1.85 7.43
N PHE A 244 -4.01 2.10 8.00
CA PHE A 244 -4.82 3.30 7.73
C PHE A 244 -5.73 3.62 8.92
N ASP A 245 -5.78 4.89 9.36
CA ASP A 245 -6.63 5.40 10.46
C ASP A 245 -6.79 4.41 11.63
N LYS A 246 -5.65 4.02 12.26
CA LYS A 246 -5.56 3.07 13.39
C LYS A 246 -5.90 1.60 13.08
N GLY A 247 -6.01 1.23 11.80
CA GLY A 247 -6.30 -0.12 11.36
C GLY A 247 -5.32 -0.65 10.31
N CYS A 248 -5.50 -1.91 9.92
CA CYS A 248 -4.81 -2.51 8.77
C CYS A 248 -5.81 -2.66 7.62
N THR A 249 -5.45 -2.08 6.47
CA THR A 249 -6.28 -2.04 5.27
C THR A 249 -5.72 -2.94 4.20
N PHE A 250 -6.57 -3.79 3.64
CA PHE A 250 -6.32 -4.63 2.47
C PHE A 250 -7.04 -4.03 1.28
N LEU A 251 -6.28 -3.71 0.23
CA LEU A 251 -6.79 -3.40 -1.09
C LEU A 251 -6.81 -4.69 -1.90
N CYS A 252 -8.00 -5.18 -2.21
CA CYS A 252 -8.21 -6.38 -2.99
C CYS A 252 -8.97 -6.06 -4.29
N CYS A 253 -8.81 -6.90 -5.29
CA CYS A 253 -9.48 -6.74 -6.57
C CYS A 253 -9.95 -8.08 -7.14
N PHE A 254 -11.09 -8.05 -7.81
CA PHE A 254 -11.62 -9.13 -8.66
C PHE A 254 -11.66 -8.64 -10.11
N GLY A 255 -11.33 -9.52 -11.05
CA GLY A 255 -11.26 -9.16 -12.46
C GLY A 255 -10.02 -8.36 -12.81
N LEU A 256 -8.86 -8.71 -12.26
CA LEU A 256 -7.58 -8.16 -12.71
C LEU A 256 -7.14 -8.77 -14.05
N PRO A 257 -6.17 -8.17 -14.77
CA PRO A 257 -5.60 -8.74 -15.99
C PRO A 257 -5.04 -10.16 -15.74
N GLY A 258 -5.65 -11.16 -16.40
CA GLY A 258 -5.33 -12.59 -16.24
C GLY A 258 -6.14 -13.33 -15.17
N ASP A 259 -6.89 -12.62 -14.33
CA ASP A 259 -7.72 -13.16 -13.24
C ASP A 259 -9.20 -12.75 -13.47
N LYS A 260 -9.70 -12.88 -14.71
CA LYS A 260 -11.10 -12.58 -15.05
C LYS A 260 -11.99 -13.76 -14.70
N GLY A 261 -12.96 -13.52 -13.81
CA GLY A 261 -13.92 -14.52 -13.36
C GLY A 261 -15.33 -14.29 -13.91
N GLU A 262 -16.19 -15.27 -13.69
CA GLU A 262 -17.65 -15.09 -13.80
C GLU A 262 -18.18 -14.41 -12.53
N ASP A 263 -19.28 -13.65 -12.67
CA ASP A 263 -20.03 -13.04 -11.56
C ASP A 263 -19.16 -12.33 -10.49
N GLU A 264 -18.13 -11.62 -10.93
CA GLU A 264 -17.10 -11.00 -10.08
C GLU A 264 -17.70 -10.13 -8.95
N CYS A 265 -18.79 -9.41 -9.21
CA CYS A 265 -19.47 -8.59 -8.20
C CYS A 265 -20.13 -9.42 -7.11
N ALA A 266 -20.85 -10.49 -7.48
CA ALA A 266 -21.50 -11.38 -6.51
C ALA A 266 -20.46 -12.15 -5.68
N ASN A 267 -19.40 -12.62 -6.34
CA ASN A 267 -18.30 -13.32 -5.70
C ASN A 267 -17.52 -12.40 -4.74
N ALA A 268 -17.28 -11.15 -5.13
CA ALA A 268 -16.66 -10.16 -4.26
C ALA A 268 -17.51 -9.87 -3.01
N LEU A 269 -18.83 -9.67 -3.18
CA LEU A 269 -19.76 -9.43 -2.07
C LEU A 269 -19.81 -10.62 -1.09
N GLN A 270 -19.95 -11.83 -1.62
CA GLN A 270 -20.03 -13.04 -0.80
C GLN A 270 -18.71 -13.31 -0.07
N SER A 271 -17.56 -13.18 -0.76
CA SER A 271 -16.24 -13.37 -0.14
C SER A 271 -15.98 -12.31 0.95
N ALA A 272 -16.33 -11.06 0.69
CA ALA A 272 -16.24 -9.99 1.68
C ALA A 272 -17.10 -10.26 2.92
N HIS A 273 -18.33 -10.75 2.73
CA HIS A 273 -19.19 -11.13 3.84
C HIS A 273 -18.63 -12.30 4.65
N ASN A 274 -18.07 -13.32 4.00
CA ASN A 274 -17.44 -14.44 4.70
C ASN A 274 -16.26 -13.96 5.57
N VAL A 275 -15.42 -13.07 5.04
CA VAL A 275 -14.34 -12.42 5.81
C VAL A 275 -14.91 -11.60 6.97
N HIS A 276 -16.00 -10.88 6.75
CA HIS A 276 -16.67 -10.08 7.79
C HIS A 276 -17.15 -10.95 8.95
N GLU A 277 -17.79 -12.07 8.66
CA GLU A 277 -18.28 -13.04 9.66
C GLU A 277 -17.14 -13.79 10.37
N PHE A 278 -16.05 -14.08 9.68
CA PHE A 278 -14.88 -14.72 10.29
C PHE A 278 -14.27 -13.83 11.39
N CYS A 279 -14.26 -12.52 11.18
CA CYS A 279 -13.64 -11.55 12.07
C CYS A 279 -14.52 -11.22 13.30
N THR A 280 -14.65 -12.18 14.22
CA THR A 280 -15.50 -12.04 15.42
C THR A 280 -14.98 -11.06 16.48
N LYS A 281 -13.66 -10.87 16.55
CA LYS A 281 -13.00 -10.02 17.56
C LYS A 281 -12.74 -8.59 17.08
N ILE A 282 -12.68 -8.39 15.76
CA ILE A 282 -12.40 -7.12 15.10
C ILE A 282 -13.45 -6.98 14.01
N VAL A 283 -14.48 -6.18 14.21
CA VAL A 283 -15.53 -6.02 13.20
C VAL A 283 -14.92 -5.24 12.02
N PRO A 284 -14.73 -5.87 10.85
CA PRO A 284 -14.12 -5.20 9.72
C PRO A 284 -15.13 -4.25 9.09
N SER A 285 -14.63 -3.15 8.55
CA SER A 285 -15.42 -2.30 7.66
C SER A 285 -15.00 -2.64 6.24
N ILE A 286 -15.97 -2.88 5.35
CA ILE A 286 -15.66 -3.29 3.98
C ILE A 286 -16.39 -2.39 2.99
N GLY A 287 -15.66 -1.83 2.03
CA GLY A 287 -16.18 -1.00 0.96
C GLY A 287 -15.90 -1.64 -0.40
N ILE A 288 -16.93 -1.76 -1.23
CA ILE A 288 -16.86 -2.43 -2.53
C ILE A 288 -17.36 -1.49 -3.62
N ALA A 289 -16.62 -1.38 -4.72
CA ALA A 289 -17.04 -0.59 -5.85
C ALA A 289 -16.57 -1.20 -7.16
N THR A 290 -17.43 -1.15 -8.18
CA THR A 290 -17.15 -1.74 -9.49
C THR A 290 -17.12 -0.67 -10.57
N GLY A 291 -16.14 -0.77 -11.48
CA GLY A 291 -16.09 0.07 -12.67
C GLY A 291 -14.70 0.13 -13.30
N PRO A 292 -14.46 1.11 -14.19
CA PRO A 292 -13.21 1.19 -14.94
C PRO A 292 -12.04 1.62 -14.04
N LEU A 293 -10.98 0.82 -14.09
CA LEU A 293 -9.71 1.04 -13.39
C LEU A 293 -8.57 1.05 -14.39
N PHE A 294 -7.54 1.85 -14.11
CA PHE A 294 -6.20 1.61 -14.63
C PHE A 294 -5.55 0.50 -13.80
N CYS A 295 -4.98 -0.50 -14.46
CA CYS A 295 -4.28 -1.61 -13.86
C CYS A 295 -2.91 -1.72 -14.54
N GLY A 296 -1.80 -1.61 -13.80
CA GLY A 296 -0.47 -1.67 -14.43
C GLY A 296 0.68 -1.48 -13.44
N VAL A 297 1.92 -1.58 -13.94
CA VAL A 297 3.11 -1.35 -13.13
C VAL A 297 3.45 0.15 -13.15
N VAL A 298 3.56 0.76 -11.97
CA VAL A 298 3.80 2.19 -11.80
C VAL A 298 5.06 2.41 -10.96
N GLY A 299 5.92 3.32 -11.42
CA GLY A 299 7.13 3.74 -10.70
C GLY A 299 8.36 3.83 -11.61
N HIS A 300 9.52 3.92 -10.98
CA HIS A 300 10.81 3.95 -11.68
C HIS A 300 11.22 2.52 -12.09
N PRO A 301 11.95 2.29 -13.20
CA PRO A 301 12.37 0.94 -13.62
C PRO A 301 13.15 0.14 -12.56
N LEU A 302 13.82 0.85 -11.65
CA LEU A 302 14.52 0.26 -10.52
C LEU A 302 13.65 0.10 -9.27
N ARG A 303 12.47 0.73 -9.20
CA ARG A 303 11.50 0.63 -8.10
C ARG A 303 10.09 0.96 -8.60
N HIS A 304 9.28 -0.06 -8.81
CA HIS A 304 7.90 0.06 -9.27
C HIS A 304 7.02 -0.95 -8.55
N GLU A 305 5.70 -0.83 -8.70
CA GLU A 305 4.73 -1.75 -8.12
C GLU A 305 3.52 -1.89 -9.02
N TYR A 306 2.96 -3.09 -9.09
CA TYR A 306 1.65 -3.28 -9.71
C TYR A 306 0.57 -2.56 -8.91
N THR A 307 -0.09 -1.60 -9.55
CA THR A 307 -0.98 -0.64 -8.91
C THR A 307 -2.29 -0.54 -9.70
N VAL A 308 -3.40 -0.47 -8.97
CA VAL A 308 -4.71 -0.14 -9.51
C VAL A 308 -5.08 1.29 -9.15
N ILE A 309 -5.57 2.06 -10.12
CA ILE A 309 -5.91 3.48 -9.95
C ILE A 309 -7.28 3.73 -10.57
N GLY A 310 -8.14 4.44 -9.85
CA GLY A 310 -9.41 4.88 -10.41
C GLY A 310 -10.37 5.47 -9.40
N ARG A 311 -11.40 6.15 -9.88
CA ARG A 311 -12.47 6.73 -9.04
C ARG A 311 -13.15 5.68 -8.17
N LYS A 312 -13.28 4.44 -8.66
CA LYS A 312 -13.88 3.33 -7.91
C LYS A 312 -12.97 2.79 -6.80
N VAL A 313 -11.65 2.85 -6.97
CA VAL A 313 -10.70 2.58 -5.87
C VAL A 313 -10.94 3.57 -4.73
N ASN A 314 -10.99 4.87 -5.04
CA ASN A 314 -11.23 5.91 -4.05
C ASN A 314 -12.62 5.79 -3.42
N LEU A 315 -13.65 5.47 -4.20
CA LEU A 315 -15.00 5.27 -3.69
C LEU A 315 -15.05 4.10 -2.69
N ALA A 316 -14.51 2.93 -3.04
CA ALA A 316 -14.46 1.78 -2.14
C ALA A 316 -13.73 2.11 -0.82
N ALA A 317 -12.60 2.82 -0.88
CA ALA A 317 -11.91 3.29 0.32
C ALA A 317 -12.79 4.22 1.18
N ARG A 318 -13.57 5.11 0.55
CA ARG A 318 -14.49 6.01 1.29
C ARG A 318 -15.69 5.28 1.85
N LEU A 319 -16.25 4.30 1.15
CA LEU A 319 -17.37 3.49 1.64
C LEU A 319 -16.99 2.77 2.94
N MET A 320 -15.84 2.10 2.93
CA MET A 320 -15.25 1.43 4.09
C MET A 320 -15.11 2.34 5.31
N MET A 321 -14.72 3.60 5.11
CA MET A 321 -14.55 4.56 6.21
C MET A 321 -15.86 5.21 6.66
N THR A 322 -16.81 5.37 5.75
CA THR A 322 -18.06 6.12 5.98
C THR A 322 -19.13 5.26 6.63
N TYR A 323 -19.10 3.95 6.36
CA TYR A 323 -20.02 2.95 6.88
C TYR A 323 -19.24 1.90 7.68
N PRO A 324 -18.81 2.24 8.91
CA PRO A 324 -18.00 1.34 9.71
C PRO A 324 -18.78 0.08 10.12
N GLY A 325 -18.09 -1.04 10.18
CA GLY A 325 -18.58 -2.32 10.67
C GLY A 325 -19.52 -3.08 9.74
N VAL A 326 -19.72 -2.62 8.51
CA VAL A 326 -20.60 -3.27 7.52
C VAL A 326 -19.88 -3.56 6.22
N VAL A 327 -20.46 -4.46 5.41
CA VAL A 327 -20.11 -4.65 4.01
C VAL A 327 -20.96 -3.71 3.17
N SER A 328 -20.35 -2.64 2.66
CA SER A 328 -21.00 -1.60 1.86
C SER A 328 -20.56 -1.68 0.40
N CYS A 329 -21.47 -1.44 -0.53
CA CYS A 329 -21.18 -1.41 -1.96
C CYS A 329 -21.87 -0.26 -2.71
N ASP A 330 -21.28 0.11 -3.84
CA ASP A 330 -21.88 1.10 -4.74
C ASP A 330 -23.00 0.51 -5.62
N GLU A 331 -23.73 1.40 -6.30
CA GLU A 331 -24.82 1.02 -7.20
C GLU A 331 -24.38 0.10 -8.35
N GLN A 332 -23.15 0.26 -8.85
CA GLN A 332 -22.66 -0.55 -9.97
C GLN A 332 -22.40 -1.99 -9.52
N THR A 333 -21.78 -2.18 -8.36
CA THR A 333 -21.61 -3.51 -7.75
C THR A 333 -22.96 -4.14 -7.47
N HIS A 334 -23.91 -3.41 -6.89
CA HIS A 334 -25.27 -3.91 -6.64
C HIS A 334 -25.97 -4.37 -7.93
N TYR A 335 -25.97 -3.54 -8.97
CA TYR A 335 -26.58 -3.85 -10.26
C TYR A 335 -25.93 -5.06 -10.95
N HIS A 336 -24.59 -5.11 -10.99
CA HIS A 336 -23.86 -6.17 -11.68
C HIS A 336 -23.77 -7.48 -10.89
N ALA A 337 -24.03 -7.47 -9.57
CA ALA A 337 -24.14 -8.69 -8.79
C ALA A 337 -25.34 -9.55 -9.20
N LYS A 338 -26.40 -8.95 -9.78
CA LYS A 338 -27.63 -9.64 -10.22
C LYS A 338 -28.25 -10.53 -9.12
N MET A 339 -28.03 -10.18 -7.86
CA MET A 339 -28.56 -10.89 -6.70
C MET A 339 -29.95 -10.32 -6.34
N PRO A 340 -30.82 -11.11 -5.68
CA PRO A 340 -32.12 -10.60 -5.22
C PRO A 340 -31.96 -9.40 -4.28
N SER A 341 -32.88 -8.43 -4.36
CA SER A 341 -32.84 -7.23 -3.53
C SER A 341 -32.89 -7.52 -2.02
N SER A 342 -33.38 -8.69 -1.60
CA SER A 342 -33.38 -9.12 -0.20
C SER A 342 -31.99 -9.31 0.42
N TYR A 343 -30.92 -9.35 -0.40
CA TYR A 343 -29.54 -9.37 0.07
C TYR A 343 -29.00 -7.97 0.40
N PHE A 344 -29.78 -6.92 0.14
CA PHE A 344 -29.31 -5.55 0.26
C PHE A 344 -30.25 -4.67 1.08
N SER A 345 -29.68 -3.68 1.74
CA SER A 345 -30.41 -2.57 2.36
C SER A 345 -29.76 -1.26 1.93
N GLU A 346 -30.55 -0.29 1.48
CA GLU A 346 -30.01 1.02 1.12
C GLU A 346 -29.53 1.75 2.37
N LEU A 347 -28.30 2.29 2.31
CA LEU A 347 -27.66 3.01 3.40
C LEU A 347 -27.95 4.52 3.31
N PRO A 348 -28.05 5.24 4.45
CA PRO A 348 -28.24 6.69 4.45
C PRO A 348 -27.11 7.42 3.74
N LYS A 349 -27.45 8.42 2.91
CA LYS A 349 -26.46 9.24 2.20
C LYS A 349 -25.59 10.01 3.20
N ARG A 350 -24.27 9.90 3.02
CA ARG A 350 -23.26 10.61 3.81
C ARG A 350 -22.25 11.29 2.88
N ALA A 351 -21.79 12.48 3.27
CA ALA A 351 -20.76 13.19 2.53
C ALA A 351 -19.41 12.45 2.64
N MET A 352 -18.69 12.36 1.52
CA MET A 352 -17.40 11.64 1.45
C MET A 352 -16.34 12.56 0.82
N LYS A 353 -15.19 12.70 1.49
CA LYS A 353 -14.08 13.55 1.00
C LYS A 353 -13.63 13.09 -0.38
N GLY A 354 -13.67 14.00 -1.35
CA GLY A 354 -13.21 13.75 -2.73
C GLY A 354 -14.15 12.93 -3.60
N VAL A 355 -15.38 12.66 -3.15
CA VAL A 355 -16.40 11.93 -3.92
C VAL A 355 -17.60 12.84 -4.15
N GLN A 356 -17.90 13.13 -5.42
CA GLN A 356 -19.09 13.87 -5.81
C GLN A 356 -20.17 12.88 -6.26
N ASN A 357 -21.41 13.08 -5.82
CA ASN A 357 -22.60 12.33 -6.24
C ASN A 357 -22.38 10.80 -6.28
N PRO A 358 -22.16 10.14 -5.13
CA PRO A 358 -21.81 8.71 -5.08
C PRO A 358 -22.92 7.76 -5.57
N GLY A 359 -24.12 8.26 -5.83
CA GLY A 359 -25.31 7.44 -6.07
C GLY A 359 -25.84 6.79 -4.79
N PRO A 360 -26.84 5.90 -4.90
CA PRO A 360 -27.27 5.04 -3.80
C PRO A 360 -26.15 4.10 -3.36
N ILE A 361 -26.03 3.89 -2.05
CA ILE A 361 -25.07 2.97 -1.44
C ILE A 361 -25.85 1.89 -0.71
N TYR A 362 -25.38 0.65 -0.76
CA TYR A 362 -26.09 -0.50 -0.20
C TYR A 362 -25.22 -1.22 0.82
N GLN A 363 -25.84 -1.70 1.89
CA GLN A 363 -25.27 -2.72 2.77
C GLN A 363 -25.65 -4.10 2.23
N TYR A 364 -24.68 -5.01 2.18
CA TYR A 364 -24.91 -6.42 1.89
C TYR A 364 -25.19 -7.19 3.19
N LEU A 365 -26.30 -7.95 3.23
CA LEU A 365 -26.84 -8.57 4.45
C LEU A 365 -26.71 -10.10 4.53
N SER A 366 -26.51 -10.81 3.42
CA SER A 366 -26.52 -12.28 3.34
C SER A 366 -27.81 -12.95 3.87
N LYS A 367 -28.16 -14.14 3.36
CA LYS A 367 -29.44 -14.79 3.67
C LYS A 367 -29.56 -15.37 5.08
N LYS A 368 -28.51 -15.33 5.91
CA LYS A 368 -28.54 -15.91 7.27
C LYS A 368 -29.36 -15.12 8.29
N HIS A 369 -29.84 -13.91 7.96
CA HIS A 369 -30.60 -13.04 8.87
C HIS A 369 -32.10 -12.94 8.59
N GLN A 370 -32.65 -13.74 7.67
CA GLN A 370 -34.09 -13.94 7.57
C GLN A 370 -34.46 -15.26 8.27
N LYS A 371 -34.64 -15.19 9.59
CA LYS A 371 -35.43 -16.17 10.34
C LYS A 371 -36.77 -15.55 10.68
#